data_AF-A0A8K0K3H9-F1
#
_entry.id   AF-A0A8K0K3H9-F1
#
_cell.length_a   1.000
_cell.length_b   1.000
_cell.length_c   1.000
_cell.angle_alpha   90.00
_cell.angle_beta   90.00
_cell.angle_gamma   90.00
#
_symmetry.space_group_name_H-M   'P 1'
#
loop_
_entity.id
_entity.type
_entity.pdbx_description
1 polymer ?
#
loop_
_entity_poly.entity_id
_entity_poly.type
_entity_poly.pdbx_seq_one_letter_code
_entity_poly.pdbx_strand_id
1 'polypeptide(L)'
;MEALLVVDLHAHLLQSEVAGLLGGYLKHSSESSSLEENCNVLKVCRAIPCQSSSSNVGCDICPVSQTEALEALEAEGLELVGWYHSHPTFPPLPSVQDIETQIRVQDWFTRSNGSPFIGLILSPHSSVNLSLASSYRCILIDDKQEIKKVPFELDASLRSLETSGPCLSYLKNVITIVSKDSSAKINLDDSLESIHIQCITLRKKIIESARILLESGKPQPQYSVKVDIITGLEKILTELTNLSSEDNVESH
;
A
#
# COMPACT_ATOMS: atom_id res chain seq x y z
N MET A 1 -2.47 -8.18 -5.30
CA MET A 1 -1.20 -7.74 -5.91
C MET A 1 -1.26 -6.29 -6.33
N GLU A 2 -2.22 -5.88 -7.18
CA GLU A 2 -2.38 -4.48 -7.60
C GLU A 2 -2.36 -3.47 -6.45
N ALA A 3 -3.21 -3.69 -5.43
CA ALA A 3 -3.26 -2.85 -4.24
C ALA A 3 -1.88 -2.69 -3.58
N LEU A 4 -1.11 -3.77 -3.47
CA LEU A 4 0.24 -3.70 -2.89
C LEU A 4 1.25 -2.98 -3.80
N LEU A 5 1.16 -3.10 -5.13
CA LEU A 5 2.01 -2.33 -6.04
C LEU A 5 1.77 -0.81 -5.87
N VAL A 6 0.51 -0.42 -5.69
CA VAL A 6 0.12 0.97 -5.44
C VAL A 6 0.64 1.45 -4.08
N VAL A 7 0.45 0.67 -3.02
CA VAL A 7 0.95 0.99 -1.67
C VAL A 7 2.49 1.08 -1.67
N ASP A 8 3.16 0.13 -2.32
CA ASP A 8 4.62 0.08 -2.42
C ASP A 8 5.19 1.31 -3.13
N LEU A 9 4.61 1.67 -4.28
CA LEU A 9 5.00 2.89 -4.99
C LEU A 9 4.74 4.13 -4.15
N HIS A 10 3.57 4.25 -3.51
CA HIS A 10 3.24 5.43 -2.72
C HIS A 10 4.22 5.62 -1.55
N ALA A 11 4.53 4.56 -0.82
CA ALA A 11 5.46 4.58 0.30
C ALA A 11 6.90 4.92 -0.12
N HIS A 12 7.30 4.60 -1.36
CA HIS A 12 8.63 4.85 -1.88
C HIS A 12 8.89 6.30 -2.32
N LEU A 13 7.86 7.11 -2.55
CA LEU A 13 7.99 8.42 -3.22
C LEU A 13 8.10 9.61 -2.27
N LEU A 14 7.76 9.43 -0.99
CA LEU A 14 7.79 10.48 0.03
C LEU A 14 8.68 10.06 1.20
N GLN A 15 9.39 11.04 1.79
CA GLN A 15 10.23 10.80 2.97
C GLN A 15 9.41 10.66 4.26
N SER A 16 8.20 11.22 4.28
CA SER A 16 7.23 11.13 5.37
C SER A 16 6.43 9.83 5.29
N GLU A 17 5.77 9.51 6.40
CA GLU A 17 4.73 8.47 6.39
C GLU A 17 3.58 8.89 5.47
N VAL A 18 3.11 7.96 4.66
CA VAL A 18 1.97 8.14 3.77
C VAL A 18 0.85 7.22 4.18
N ALA A 19 -0.39 7.58 3.88
CA ALA A 19 -1.55 6.75 4.19
C ALA A 19 -2.57 6.69 3.05
N GLY A 20 -3.47 5.72 3.13
CA GLY A 20 -4.59 5.61 2.20
C GLY A 20 -5.58 4.53 2.60
N LEU A 21 -6.55 4.31 1.71
CA LEU A 21 -7.69 3.42 1.94
C LEU A 21 -7.57 2.12 1.15
N LEU A 22 -8.07 1.02 1.72
CA LEU A 22 -8.12 -0.29 1.07
C LEU A 22 -9.55 -0.68 0.72
N GLY A 23 -9.78 -0.97 -0.55
CA GLY A 23 -11.07 -1.37 -1.10
C GLY A 23 -11.15 -2.86 -1.41
N GLY A 24 -12.28 -3.49 -1.13
CA GLY A 24 -12.42 -4.94 -1.26
C GLY A 24 -13.84 -5.44 -1.04
N TYR A 25 -13.93 -6.74 -0.75
CA TYR A 25 -15.18 -7.38 -0.35
C TYR A 25 -14.90 -8.64 0.48
N LEU A 26 -15.86 -9.00 1.33
CA LEU A 26 -15.86 -10.26 2.06
C LEU A 26 -16.52 -11.36 1.21
N LYS A 27 -15.80 -12.44 0.94
CA LYS A 27 -16.39 -13.65 0.36
C LYS A 27 -16.83 -14.58 1.48
N HIS A 28 -18.13 -14.74 1.61
CA HIS A 28 -18.72 -15.79 2.43
C HIS A 28 -18.65 -17.12 1.69
N SER A 29 -18.17 -18.16 2.36
CA SER A 29 -18.30 -19.53 1.88
C SER A 29 -19.77 -19.94 2.00
N SER A 30 -20.55 -19.78 0.93
CA SER A 30 -21.90 -20.36 0.88
C SER A 30 -21.79 -21.88 0.75
N GLU A 31 -22.57 -22.57 1.59
CA GLU A 31 -22.78 -24.01 1.70
C GLU A 31 -22.25 -24.83 0.52
N SER A 32 -20.99 -25.26 0.58
CA SER A 32 -20.47 -26.33 -0.27
C SER A 32 -19.87 -27.40 0.62
N SER A 33 -20.50 -28.55 0.50
CA SER A 33 -20.37 -29.78 1.28
C SER A 33 -19.04 -30.50 1.04
N SER A 34 -17.94 -29.83 1.39
CA SER A 34 -16.63 -30.43 1.58
C SER A 34 -16.07 -29.97 2.92
N LEU A 35 -15.64 -30.93 3.74
CA LEU A 35 -15.13 -30.76 5.12
C LEU A 35 -13.83 -29.92 5.24
N GLU A 36 -13.45 -29.19 4.21
CA GLU A 36 -12.26 -28.36 4.15
C GLU A 36 -12.68 -26.88 3.99
N GLU A 37 -12.69 -26.21 5.15
CA GLU A 37 -12.62 -24.75 5.38
C GLU A 37 -13.86 -23.87 5.08
N ASN A 38 -14.78 -23.81 6.06
CA ASN A 38 -15.72 -22.70 6.26
C ASN A 38 -15.00 -21.40 6.70
N CYS A 39 -14.09 -20.87 5.88
CA CYS A 39 -13.35 -19.65 6.18
C CYS A 39 -13.87 -18.49 5.33
N ASN A 40 -14.39 -17.45 5.98
CA ASN A 40 -14.66 -16.17 5.31
C ASN A 40 -13.33 -15.59 4.79
N VAL A 41 -13.27 -15.23 3.51
CA VAL A 41 -12.06 -14.68 2.89
C VAL A 41 -12.27 -13.21 2.58
N LEU A 42 -11.52 -12.34 3.24
CA LEU A 42 -11.46 -10.93 2.89
C LEU A 42 -10.55 -10.74 1.67
N LYS A 43 -11.08 -10.17 0.59
CA LYS A 43 -10.31 -9.86 -0.61
C LYS A 43 -10.08 -8.35 -0.72
N VAL A 44 -8.82 -7.93 -0.63
CA VAL A 44 -8.40 -6.57 -0.95
C VAL A 44 -8.13 -6.45 -2.45
N CYS A 45 -8.87 -5.58 -3.12
CA CYS A 45 -8.85 -5.41 -4.58
C CYS A 45 -8.15 -4.10 -4.99
N ARG A 46 -8.25 -3.05 -4.18
CA ARG A 46 -7.74 -1.71 -4.47
C ARG A 46 -7.05 -1.10 -3.27
N ALA A 47 -6.08 -0.24 -3.56
CA ALA A 47 -5.55 0.72 -2.62
C ALA A 47 -5.69 2.10 -3.27
N ILE A 48 -6.20 3.07 -2.53
CA ILE A 48 -6.30 4.46 -2.99
C ILE A 48 -5.40 5.31 -2.11
N PRO A 49 -4.29 5.85 -2.66
CA PRO A 49 -3.45 6.84 -2.00
C PRO A 49 -4.26 8.07 -1.60
N CYS A 50 -4.02 8.55 -0.39
CA CYS A 50 -4.56 9.81 0.05
C CYS A 50 -3.44 10.81 0.34
N GLN A 51 -3.78 12.10 0.24
CA GLN A 51 -2.88 13.18 0.61
C GLN A 51 -2.75 13.29 2.13
N SER A 52 -1.57 13.67 2.60
CA SER A 52 -1.34 13.94 4.02
C SER A 52 -2.05 15.24 4.44
N SER A 53 -2.55 15.28 5.67
CA SER A 53 -3.01 16.53 6.28
C SER A 53 -1.84 17.49 6.49
N SER A 54 -2.08 18.80 6.33
CA SER A 54 -1.07 19.84 6.58
C SER A 54 -0.80 20.12 8.06
N SER A 55 -1.44 19.37 8.96
CA SER A 55 -1.15 19.43 10.39
C SER A 55 0.20 18.76 10.69
N ASN A 56 1.15 19.50 11.24
CA ASN A 56 2.52 19.06 11.58
C ASN A 56 2.62 17.90 12.61
N VAL A 57 1.53 17.19 12.92
CA VAL A 57 1.49 16.13 13.92
C VAL A 57 0.66 14.96 13.38
N GLY A 58 1.34 13.88 13.01
CA GLY A 58 0.73 12.57 12.69
C GLY A 58 0.54 12.28 11.19
N CYS A 59 0.40 10.98 10.88
CA CYS A 59 0.04 10.45 9.55
C CYS A 59 -1.48 10.54 9.32
N ASP A 60 -2.06 11.72 9.53
CA ASP A 60 -3.49 11.93 9.33
C ASP A 60 -3.79 12.14 7.85
N ILE A 61 -4.83 11.46 7.35
CA ILE A 61 -5.31 11.62 5.98
C ILE A 61 -6.06 12.95 5.85
N CYS A 62 -5.79 13.71 4.79
CA CYS A 62 -6.57 14.90 4.42
C CYS A 62 -8.06 14.53 4.23
N PRO A 63 -9.00 15.19 4.94
CA PRO A 63 -10.43 14.83 4.86
C PRO A 63 -11.04 14.90 3.45
N VAL A 64 -10.57 15.85 2.63
CA VAL A 64 -10.99 15.97 1.23
C VAL A 64 -10.53 14.74 0.44
N SER A 65 -9.24 14.40 0.53
CA SER A 65 -8.67 13.25 -0.16
C SER A 65 -9.25 11.92 0.34
N GLN A 66 -9.61 11.82 1.62
CA GLN A 66 -10.32 10.67 2.17
C GLN A 66 -11.70 10.50 1.53
N THR A 67 -12.44 11.60 1.35
CA THR A 67 -13.77 11.58 0.75
C THR A 67 -13.69 11.17 -0.72
N GLU A 68 -12.77 11.77 -1.48
CA GLU A 68 -12.52 11.40 -2.88
C GLU A 68 -12.14 9.92 -3.02
N ALA A 69 -11.33 9.40 -2.10
CA ALA A 69 -10.95 7.99 -2.09
C ALA A 69 -12.14 7.06 -1.79
N LEU A 70 -13.04 7.44 -0.87
CA LEU A 70 -14.26 6.68 -0.60
C LEU A 70 -15.20 6.66 -1.81
N GLU A 71 -15.42 7.81 -2.45
CA GLU A 71 -16.23 7.93 -3.66
C GLU A 71 -15.65 7.09 -4.81
N ALA A 72 -14.33 7.05 -4.96
CA ALA A 72 -13.67 6.22 -5.97
C ALA A 72 -13.83 4.71 -5.70
N LEU A 73 -13.79 4.27 -4.43
CA LEU A 73 -14.10 2.88 -4.08
C LEU A 73 -15.55 2.53 -4.39
N GLU A 74 -16.48 3.41 -4.02
CA GLU A 74 -17.92 3.22 -4.26
C GLU A 74 -18.25 3.17 -5.76
N ALA A 75 -17.61 4.02 -6.57
CA ALA A 75 -17.77 4.04 -8.02
C ALA A 75 -17.31 2.73 -8.69
N GLU A 76 -16.38 1.99 -8.05
CA GLU A 76 -15.94 0.66 -8.48
C GLU A 76 -16.77 -0.48 -7.83
N GLY A 77 -17.78 -0.15 -7.01
CA GLY A 77 -18.60 -1.13 -6.28
C GLY A 77 -17.83 -1.88 -5.20
N LEU A 78 -16.79 -1.26 -4.63
CA LEU A 78 -15.96 -1.85 -3.59
C LEU A 78 -16.30 -1.28 -2.21
N GLU A 79 -16.23 -2.14 -1.20
CA GLU A 79 -16.39 -1.72 0.19
C GLU A 79 -15.05 -1.25 0.75
N LEU A 80 -15.09 -0.28 1.65
CA LEU A 80 -13.93 0.07 2.46
C LEU A 80 -13.68 -1.05 3.47
N VAL A 81 -12.53 -1.73 3.31
CA VAL A 81 -12.17 -2.93 4.10
C VAL A 81 -10.91 -2.74 4.93
N GLY A 82 -10.29 -1.58 4.85
CA GLY A 82 -9.09 -1.30 5.63
C GLY A 82 -8.44 0.01 5.29
N TRP A 83 -7.29 0.21 5.91
CA TRP A 83 -6.40 1.35 5.72
C TRP A 83 -4.98 0.84 5.57
N TYR A 84 -4.11 1.69 5.04
CA TYR A 84 -2.68 1.44 5.08
C TYR A 84 -1.92 2.70 5.46
N HIS A 85 -0.72 2.52 6.01
CA HIS A 85 0.28 3.57 6.09
C HIS A 85 1.69 3.03 5.88
N SER A 86 2.66 3.93 5.71
CA SER A 86 4.07 3.56 5.58
C SER A 86 4.88 3.85 6.84
N HIS A 87 5.88 3.01 7.08
CA HIS A 87 7.03 3.29 7.95
C HIS A 87 8.28 3.39 7.07
N PRO A 88 8.65 4.59 6.57
CA PRO A 88 9.61 4.75 5.49
C PRO A 88 10.94 4.03 5.72
N THR A 89 11.54 4.18 6.91
CA THR A 89 12.91 3.76 7.22
C THR A 89 13.03 2.75 8.35
N PHE A 90 11.92 2.37 8.98
CA PHE A 90 11.90 1.47 10.15
C PHE A 90 10.92 0.31 9.94
N PRO A 91 11.02 -0.78 10.73
CA PRO A 91 10.22 -1.98 10.52
C PRO A 91 8.70 -1.71 10.55
N PRO A 92 7.90 -2.53 9.84
CA PRO A 92 6.44 -2.41 9.83
C PRO A 92 5.86 -3.06 11.11
N LEU A 93 6.31 -2.58 12.27
CA LEU A 93 5.82 -2.98 13.58
C LEU A 93 4.83 -1.92 14.07
N PRO A 94 3.59 -2.28 14.43
CA PRO A 94 2.59 -1.29 14.79
C PRO A 94 3.02 -0.55 16.06
N SER A 95 2.91 0.77 16.03
CA SER A 95 3.04 1.64 17.19
C SER A 95 1.82 1.51 18.10
N VAL A 96 1.89 2.11 19.30
CA VAL A 96 0.71 2.20 20.20
C VAL A 96 -0.44 2.95 19.51
N GLN A 97 -0.13 4.02 18.78
CA GLN A 97 -1.11 4.82 18.05
C GLN A 97 -1.76 4.01 16.91
N ASP A 98 -1.00 3.17 16.21
CA ASP A 98 -1.55 2.31 15.15
C ASP A 98 -2.52 1.28 15.72
N ILE A 99 -2.18 0.69 16.88
CA ILE A 99 -3.03 -0.27 17.58
C ILE A 99 -4.32 0.41 18.04
N GLU A 100 -4.24 1.58 18.67
CA GLU A 100 -5.42 2.34 19.11
C GLU A 100 -6.32 2.74 17.95
N THR A 101 -5.72 3.19 16.84
CA THR A 101 -6.44 3.54 15.61
C THR A 101 -7.13 2.32 15.02
N GLN A 102 -6.41 1.20 14.88
CA GLN A 102 -6.95 -0.05 14.38
C GLN A 102 -8.12 -0.53 15.24
N ILE A 103 -7.99 -0.52 16.57
CA ILE A 103 -9.06 -0.91 17.49
C ILE A 103 -10.31 -0.07 17.24
N ARG A 104 -10.16 1.26 17.25
CA ARG A 104 -11.28 2.19 17.10
C ARG A 104 -12.01 2.00 15.77
N VAL A 105 -11.26 1.90 14.67
CA VAL A 105 -11.85 1.81 13.34
C VAL A 105 -12.44 0.42 13.09
N GLN A 106 -11.76 -0.64 13.51
CA GLN A 106 -12.28 -2.01 13.42
C GLN A 106 -13.57 -2.19 14.21
N ASP A 107 -13.64 -1.67 15.45
CA ASP A 107 -14.85 -1.71 16.27
C ASP A 107 -16.02 -0.98 15.57
N TRP A 108 -15.75 0.13 14.88
CA TRP A 108 -16.75 0.90 14.16
C TRP A 108 -17.33 0.14 12.96
N PHE A 109 -16.47 -0.45 12.13
CA PHE A 109 -16.89 -1.24 10.95
C PHE A 109 -17.56 -2.55 11.36
N THR A 110 -16.99 -3.28 12.32
CA THR A 110 -17.56 -4.54 12.80
C THR A 110 -18.98 -4.34 13.34
N ARG A 111 -19.25 -3.21 14.01
CA ARG A 111 -20.60 -2.87 14.50
C ARG A 111 -21.55 -2.40 13.41
N SER A 112 -21.07 -1.75 12.35
CA SER A 112 -21.92 -1.16 11.32
C SER A 112 -22.38 -2.18 10.29
N ASN A 113 -21.50 -3.09 9.84
CA ASN A 113 -21.80 -4.05 8.78
C ASN A 113 -21.28 -5.47 9.05
N GLY A 114 -20.63 -5.73 10.18
CA GLY A 114 -20.10 -7.06 10.51
C GLY A 114 -18.88 -7.47 9.67
N SER A 115 -18.33 -6.56 8.86
CA SER A 115 -17.19 -6.83 7.99
C SER A 115 -15.87 -6.67 8.75
N PRO A 116 -14.88 -7.57 8.51
CA PRO A 116 -13.55 -7.39 9.05
C PRO A 116 -12.89 -6.16 8.44
N PHE A 117 -12.07 -5.48 9.24
CA PHE A 117 -11.38 -4.26 8.83
C PHE A 117 -9.90 -4.38 9.18
N ILE A 118 -9.01 -4.29 8.18
CA ILE A 118 -7.57 -4.54 8.37
C ILE A 118 -6.76 -3.24 8.37
N GLY A 119 -5.63 -3.26 9.07
CA GLY A 119 -4.56 -2.27 8.91
C GLY A 119 -3.38 -2.88 8.16
N LEU A 120 -2.79 -2.14 7.22
CA LEU A 120 -1.59 -2.56 6.50
C LEU A 120 -0.45 -1.56 6.72
N ILE A 121 0.67 -2.02 7.27
CA ILE A 121 1.86 -1.19 7.46
C ILE A 121 2.92 -1.65 6.48
N LEU A 122 3.46 -0.76 5.65
CA LEU A 122 4.51 -1.07 4.68
C LEU A 122 5.79 -0.27 4.95
N SER A 123 6.93 -0.95 4.88
CA SER A 123 8.25 -0.35 5.08
C SER A 123 9.14 -0.55 3.84
N PRO A 124 9.40 0.51 3.08
CA PRO A 124 10.18 0.44 1.85
C PRO A 124 11.70 0.41 2.05
N HIS A 125 12.21 1.08 3.10
CA HIS A 125 13.64 1.30 3.35
C HIS A 125 14.08 0.89 4.75
N SER A 126 13.41 -0.11 5.33
CA SER A 126 13.78 -0.64 6.65
C SER A 126 15.22 -1.16 6.64
N SER A 127 16.07 -0.64 7.52
CA SER A 127 17.49 -1.03 7.59
C SER A 127 17.72 -2.48 8.00
N VAL A 128 16.73 -3.12 8.63
CA VAL A 128 16.79 -4.53 9.00
C VAL A 128 16.34 -5.47 7.87
N ASN A 129 15.72 -4.94 6.83
CA ASN A 129 15.28 -5.72 5.68
C ASN A 129 16.43 -5.87 4.68
N LEU A 130 16.88 -7.11 4.47
CA LEU A 130 17.96 -7.45 3.55
C LEU A 130 17.48 -7.66 2.10
N SER A 131 16.17 -7.64 1.87
CA SER A 131 15.56 -7.82 0.56
C SER A 131 15.38 -6.50 -0.19
N LEU A 132 15.38 -6.58 -1.52
CA LEU A 132 14.93 -5.48 -2.39
C LEU A 132 13.41 -5.32 -2.40
N ALA A 133 12.65 -6.28 -1.88
CA ALA A 133 11.22 -6.14 -1.68
C ALA A 133 10.95 -5.32 -0.41
N SER A 134 9.95 -4.44 -0.46
CA SER A 134 9.43 -3.81 0.75
C SER A 134 8.81 -4.85 1.69
N SER A 135 9.01 -4.66 2.99
CA SER A 135 8.39 -5.50 4.00
C SER A 135 7.05 -4.90 4.39
N TYR A 136 6.03 -5.71 4.59
CA TYR A 136 4.73 -5.24 5.06
C TYR A 136 4.20 -6.15 6.17
N ARG A 137 3.28 -5.61 6.97
CA ARG A 137 2.57 -6.32 8.02
C ARG A 137 1.09 -5.97 7.93
N CYS A 138 0.26 -7.00 7.84
CA CYS A 138 -1.18 -6.85 7.96
C CYS A 138 -1.57 -7.11 9.42
N ILE A 139 -2.33 -6.20 10.01
CA ILE A 139 -2.82 -6.27 11.39
C ILE A 139 -4.34 -6.38 11.42
N LEU A 140 -4.81 -7.26 12.29
CA LEU A 140 -6.19 -7.36 12.74
C LEU A 140 -6.16 -7.55 14.26
N ILE A 141 -7.13 -7.01 14.97
CA ILE A 141 -7.21 -7.10 16.43
C ILE A 141 -8.19 -8.21 16.80
N ASP A 142 -7.75 -9.17 17.61
CA ASP A 142 -8.66 -10.18 18.16
C ASP A 142 -9.37 -9.64 19.42
N ASP A 143 -10.67 -9.39 19.30
CA ASP A 143 -11.51 -8.94 20.42
C ASP A 143 -11.84 -10.05 21.42
N LYS A 144 -11.47 -11.32 21.15
CA LYS A 144 -11.75 -12.44 22.07
C LYS A 144 -10.85 -12.47 23.30
N GLN A 145 -9.79 -11.66 23.36
CA GLN A 145 -8.91 -11.56 24.52
C GLN A 145 -9.24 -10.32 25.36
N GLU A 146 -10.08 -10.50 26.38
CA GLU A 146 -10.55 -9.41 27.29
C GLU A 146 -9.42 -8.63 27.99
N ILE A 147 -8.21 -9.20 28.08
CA ILE A 147 -7.12 -8.66 28.91
C ILE A 147 -6.09 -7.87 28.08
N LYS A 148 -5.91 -8.20 26.79
CA LYS A 148 -5.02 -7.48 25.85
C LYS A 148 -5.49 -7.67 24.41
N LYS A 149 -5.86 -6.57 23.74
CA LYS A 149 -6.06 -6.52 22.29
C LYS A 149 -4.68 -6.62 21.61
N VAL A 150 -4.31 -7.81 21.11
CA VAL A 150 -3.02 -8.06 20.45
C VAL A 150 -3.21 -8.05 18.94
N PRO A 151 -2.45 -7.25 18.17
CA PRO A 151 -2.44 -7.37 16.72
C PRO A 151 -1.85 -8.72 16.34
N PHE A 152 -2.61 -9.51 15.57
CA PHE A 152 -2.08 -10.73 14.97
C PHE A 152 -1.82 -10.52 13.48
N GLU A 153 -0.77 -11.19 13.00
CA GLU A 153 -0.35 -11.11 11.61
C GLU A 153 -1.22 -12.04 10.76
N LEU A 154 -1.83 -11.49 9.71
CA LEU A 154 -2.60 -12.26 8.74
C LEU A 154 -1.69 -12.81 7.64
N ASP A 155 -1.81 -14.10 7.32
CA ASP A 155 -1.17 -14.70 6.15
C ASP A 155 -1.92 -14.26 4.88
N ALA A 156 -1.38 -13.26 4.17
CA ALA A 156 -1.99 -12.69 3.00
C ALA A 156 -1.56 -13.45 1.73
N SER A 157 -2.51 -14.15 1.10
CA SER A 157 -2.28 -14.80 -0.20
C SER A 157 -2.37 -13.80 -1.36
N LEU A 158 -1.25 -13.57 -2.05
CA LEU A 158 -1.20 -12.68 -3.20
C LEU A 158 -1.81 -13.31 -4.45
N ARG A 159 -2.96 -12.78 -4.88
CA ARG A 159 -3.58 -13.15 -6.16
C ARG A 159 -2.88 -12.47 -7.33
N SER A 160 -2.70 -13.24 -8.42
CA SER A 160 -2.16 -12.78 -9.70
C SER A 160 -2.88 -11.55 -10.23
N LEU A 161 -2.16 -10.74 -11.00
CA LEU A 161 -2.75 -9.78 -11.91
C LEU A 161 -3.06 -10.45 -13.26
N GLU A 162 -4.22 -10.14 -13.84
CA GLU A 162 -4.65 -10.69 -15.13
C GLU A 162 -4.31 -9.75 -16.29
N THR A 163 -4.39 -8.42 -16.07
CA THR A 163 -4.13 -7.39 -17.08
C THR A 163 -3.28 -6.26 -16.50
N SER A 164 -2.45 -5.63 -17.34
CA SER A 164 -1.54 -4.54 -16.94
C SER A 164 -2.20 -3.16 -16.96
N GLY A 165 -3.17 -2.94 -17.86
CA GLY A 165 -3.76 -1.62 -18.12
C GLY A 165 -4.32 -0.90 -16.89
N PRO A 166 -5.29 -1.47 -16.15
CA PRO A 166 -5.85 -0.85 -14.95
C PRO A 166 -4.79 -0.55 -13.89
N CYS A 167 -3.91 -1.52 -13.61
CA CYS A 167 -2.81 -1.34 -12.65
C CYS A 167 -1.93 -0.14 -13.00
N LEU A 168 -1.57 0.04 -14.27
CA LEU A 168 -0.77 1.18 -14.70
C LEU A 168 -1.51 2.52 -14.53
N SER A 169 -2.84 2.56 -14.69
CA SER A 169 -3.61 3.77 -14.38
C SER A 169 -3.60 4.11 -12.89
N TYR A 170 -3.70 3.11 -12.02
CA TYR A 170 -3.62 3.33 -10.58
C TYR A 170 -2.23 3.78 -10.14
N LEU A 171 -1.17 3.19 -10.71
CA LEU A 171 0.22 3.62 -10.46
C LEU A 171 0.46 5.06 -10.92
N LYS A 172 -0.12 5.48 -12.04
CA LYS A 172 -0.08 6.89 -12.48
C LYS A 172 -0.82 7.81 -11.52
N ASN A 173 -1.93 7.37 -10.94
CA ASN A 173 -2.68 8.17 -9.97
C ASN A 173 -1.84 8.45 -8.70
N VAL A 174 -0.98 7.52 -8.29
CA VAL A 174 -0.01 7.76 -7.20
C VAL A 174 0.82 9.01 -7.47
N ILE A 175 1.33 9.17 -8.68
CA ILE A 175 2.13 10.35 -9.06
C ILE A 175 1.32 11.63 -8.93
N THR A 176 0.07 11.64 -9.39
CA THR A 176 -0.82 12.80 -9.25
C THR A 176 -1.03 13.21 -7.79
N ILE A 177 -1.19 12.23 -6.89
CA ILE A 177 -1.35 12.47 -5.45
C ILE A 177 -0.05 13.01 -4.84
N VAL A 178 1.07 12.35 -5.09
CA VAL A 178 2.40 12.72 -4.59
C VAL A 178 2.83 14.10 -5.07
N SER A 179 2.56 14.45 -6.34
CA SER A 179 2.90 15.77 -6.89
C SER A 179 2.18 16.90 -6.14
N LYS A 180 0.95 16.67 -5.69
CA LYS A 180 0.17 17.64 -4.91
C LYS A 180 0.49 17.62 -3.40
N ASP A 181 1.19 16.61 -2.90
CA ASP A 181 1.58 16.54 -1.49
C ASP A 181 2.71 17.54 -1.20
N SER A 182 2.61 18.21 -0.05
CA SER A 182 3.58 19.22 0.41
C SER A 182 4.83 18.60 1.04
N SER A 183 4.81 17.29 1.31
CA SER A 183 5.91 16.55 1.90
C SER A 183 7.14 16.51 0.99
N ALA A 184 8.31 16.34 1.61
CA ALA A 184 9.57 16.19 0.89
C ALA A 184 9.53 14.95 -0.01
N LYS A 185 9.63 15.19 -1.32
CA LYS A 185 9.71 14.15 -2.35
C LYS A 185 11.11 13.54 -2.36
N ILE A 186 11.18 12.25 -2.59
CA ILE A 186 12.44 11.53 -2.70
C ILE A 186 13.07 11.77 -4.08
N ASN A 187 14.37 12.04 -4.12
CA ASN A 187 15.12 12.06 -5.37
C ASN A 187 15.41 10.61 -5.81
N LEU A 188 14.83 10.21 -6.94
CA LEU A 188 14.92 8.84 -7.44
C LEU A 188 16.34 8.39 -7.81
N ASP A 189 17.25 9.34 -8.04
CA ASP A 189 18.65 9.10 -8.37
C ASP A 189 19.56 9.02 -7.14
N ASP A 190 19.03 9.33 -5.94
CA ASP A 190 19.75 9.14 -4.71
C ASP A 190 20.09 7.66 -4.49
N SER A 191 21.30 7.43 -4.02
CA SER A 191 21.81 6.09 -3.74
C SER A 191 21.42 5.65 -2.33
N LEU A 192 20.93 4.43 -2.20
CA LEU A 192 20.71 3.78 -0.92
C LEU A 192 22.03 3.13 -0.47
N GLU A 193 22.72 3.78 0.47
CA GLU A 193 23.83 3.17 1.20
C GLU A 193 23.28 2.29 2.32
N SER A 194 23.01 1.03 2.00
CA SER A 194 22.73 -0.02 2.99
C SER A 194 23.90 -0.99 3.01
N ILE A 195 24.30 -1.43 4.21
CA ILE A 195 25.45 -2.33 4.44
C ILE A 195 25.36 -3.65 3.63
N HIS A 196 24.17 -4.02 3.15
CA HIS A 196 23.90 -5.31 2.51
C HIS A 196 23.41 -5.24 1.06
N ILE A 197 23.02 -4.06 0.57
CA ILE A 197 22.57 -3.89 -0.81
C ILE A 197 23.67 -3.09 -1.51
N GLN A 198 24.25 -3.64 -2.59
CA GLN A 198 25.15 -2.86 -3.45
C GLN A 198 24.55 -1.48 -3.72
N CYS A 199 25.37 -0.43 -3.78
CA CYS A 199 24.89 0.95 -3.98
C CYS A 199 23.90 1.01 -5.18
N ILE A 200 22.60 1.02 -4.89
CA ILE A 200 21.53 1.09 -5.88
C ILE A 200 20.78 2.39 -5.71
N THR A 201 20.26 2.91 -6.81
CA THR A 201 19.39 4.09 -6.75
C THR A 201 18.00 3.71 -6.23
N LEU A 202 17.30 4.70 -5.68
CA LEU A 202 15.91 4.56 -5.26
C LEU A 202 15.00 4.10 -6.41
N ARG A 203 15.25 4.62 -7.63
CA ARG A 203 14.57 4.14 -8.85
C ARG A 203 14.71 2.63 -9.03
N LYS A 204 15.94 2.10 -8.93
CA LYS A 204 16.19 0.66 -9.05
C LYS A 204 15.52 -0.14 -7.94
N LYS A 205 15.54 0.36 -6.69
CA LYS A 205 14.87 -0.28 -5.56
C LYS A 205 13.36 -0.43 -5.80
N ILE A 206 12.68 0.61 -6.30
CA ILE A 206 11.24 0.57 -6.61
C ILE A 206 10.95 -0.51 -7.66
N ILE A 207 11.72 -0.52 -8.74
CA ILE A 207 11.54 -1.50 -9.83
C ILE A 207 11.77 -2.93 -9.33
N GLU A 208 12.82 -3.19 -8.57
CA GLU A 208 13.11 -4.52 -8.04
C GLU A 208 12.08 -4.97 -6.99
N SER A 209 11.58 -4.05 -6.16
CA SER A 209 10.49 -4.34 -5.23
C SER A 209 9.22 -4.80 -5.97
N ALA A 210 8.84 -4.06 -7.02
CA ALA A 210 7.71 -4.42 -7.87
C ALA A 210 7.91 -5.77 -8.59
N ARG A 211 9.12 -6.06 -9.08
CA ARG A 211 9.47 -7.36 -9.70
C ARG A 211 9.24 -8.53 -8.74
N ILE A 212 9.81 -8.45 -7.53
CA ILE A 212 9.68 -9.50 -6.52
C ILE A 212 8.21 -9.67 -6.11
N LEU A 213 7.47 -8.56 -5.99
CA LEU A 213 6.04 -8.62 -5.66
C LEU A 213 5.25 -9.34 -6.77
N LEU A 214 5.51 -9.02 -8.04
CA LEU A 214 4.88 -9.69 -9.20
C LEU A 214 5.20 -11.19 -9.25
N GLU A 215 6.42 -11.59 -8.88
CA GLU A 215 6.84 -13.00 -8.82
C GLU A 215 6.19 -13.78 -7.67
N SER A 216 5.77 -13.08 -6.62
CA SER A 216 5.13 -13.67 -5.43
C SER A 216 3.65 -14.00 -5.64
N GLY A 217 3.06 -13.62 -6.79
CA GLY A 217 1.67 -13.89 -7.12
C GLY A 217 1.38 -15.37 -7.34
N LYS A 218 0.21 -15.82 -6.88
CA LYS A 218 -0.28 -17.19 -7.07
C LYS A 218 -1.67 -17.19 -7.75
N PRO A 219 -1.80 -17.78 -8.96
CA PRO A 219 -0.70 -18.20 -9.84
C PRO A 219 0.19 -17.01 -10.24
N GLN A 220 1.36 -17.26 -10.82
CA GLN A 220 2.19 -16.15 -11.28
C GLN A 220 1.52 -15.41 -12.45
N PRO A 221 1.61 -14.07 -12.51
CA PRO A 221 1.16 -13.31 -13.66
C PRO A 221 1.88 -13.75 -14.94
N GLN A 222 1.18 -13.64 -16.07
CA GLN A 222 1.76 -13.91 -17.38
C GLN A 222 3.00 -13.03 -17.61
N TYR A 223 3.98 -13.56 -18.33
CA TYR A 223 5.24 -12.85 -18.59
C TYR A 223 5.02 -11.48 -19.24
N SER A 224 4.13 -11.39 -20.24
CA SER A 224 3.76 -10.12 -20.90
C SER A 224 3.23 -9.09 -19.90
N VAL A 225 2.32 -9.50 -19.01
CA VAL A 225 1.75 -8.63 -17.97
C VAL A 225 2.83 -8.11 -17.04
N LYS A 226 3.78 -8.96 -16.63
CA LYS A 226 4.92 -8.54 -15.78
C LYS A 226 5.79 -7.51 -16.49
N VAL A 227 6.16 -7.77 -17.76
CA VAL A 227 6.98 -6.85 -18.56
C VAL A 227 6.27 -5.51 -18.73
N ASP A 228 4.99 -5.52 -19.10
CA ASP A 228 4.20 -4.31 -19.31
C ASP A 228 4.13 -3.44 -18.05
N ILE A 229 3.91 -4.05 -16.88
CA ILE A 229 3.85 -3.32 -15.60
C ILE A 229 5.20 -2.70 -15.28
N ILE A 230 6.30 -3.46 -15.42
CA ILE A 230 7.65 -2.97 -15.11
C ILE A 230 8.05 -1.85 -16.06
N THR A 231 7.88 -2.02 -17.37
CA THR A 231 8.20 -0.98 -18.36
C THR A 231 7.31 0.25 -18.18
N GLY A 232 6.02 0.06 -17.87
CA GLY A 232 5.12 1.15 -17.57
C GLY A 232 5.53 1.91 -16.30
N LEU A 233 5.95 1.20 -15.25
CA LEU A 233 6.45 1.80 -14.01
C LEU A 233 7.75 2.59 -14.24
N GLU A 234 8.70 2.05 -15.02
CA GLU A 234 9.92 2.78 -15.41
C GLU A 234 9.59 4.09 -16.13
N LYS A 235 8.60 4.08 -17.02
CA LYS A 235 8.12 5.30 -17.70
C LYS A 235 7.53 6.30 -16.71
N ILE A 236 6.67 5.84 -15.81
CA ILE A 236 6.04 6.68 -14.77
C ILE A 236 7.10 7.36 -13.89
N LEU A 237 8.13 6.63 -13.46
CA LEU A 237 9.22 7.17 -12.64
C LEU A 237 10.09 8.18 -13.43
N THR A 238 10.25 7.97 -14.73
CA THR A 238 10.95 8.91 -15.62
C THR A 238 10.17 10.22 -15.76
N GLU A 239 8.84 10.13 -15.96
CA GLU A 239 7.95 11.29 -16.02
C GLU A 239 8.01 12.13 -14.73
N LEU A 240 8.01 11.48 -13.55
CA LEU A 240 8.15 12.17 -12.26
C LEU A 240 9.47 12.94 -12.14
N THR A 241 10.58 12.36 -12.61
CA THR A 241 11.91 13.00 -12.56
C THR A 241 11.95 14.27 -13.42
N ASN A 242 11.34 14.22 -14.61
CA ASN A 242 11.29 15.37 -15.51
C ASN A 242 10.47 16.53 -14.93
N LEU A 243 9.31 16.25 -14.31
CA LEU A 243 8.49 17.29 -13.67
C LEU A 243 9.26 18.03 -12.57
N SER A 244 10.00 17.31 -11.73
CA SER A 244 10.84 17.94 -10.69
C SER A 244 12.00 18.77 -11.23
N SER A 245 12.40 18.53 -12.48
CA SER A 245 13.47 19.28 -13.15
C SER A 245 12.96 20.62 -13.69
N GLU A 246 11.72 20.66 -14.19
CA GLU A 246 11.08 21.86 -14.75
C GLU A 246 10.71 22.88 -13.64
N ASP A 247 10.18 22.41 -12.50
CA ASP A 247 9.86 23.27 -11.34
C ASP A 247 11.09 24.02 -10.79
N ASN A 248 12.30 23.42 -10.91
CA ASN A 248 13.54 24.06 -10.49
C ASN A 248 14.02 25.17 -11.45
N VAL A 249 13.64 25.11 -12.73
CA VAL A 249 14.06 26.10 -13.74
C VAL A 249 13.20 27.37 -13.71
N GLU A 250 11.92 27.28 -13.31
CA GLU A 250 11.03 28.44 -13.19
C GLU A 250 11.23 29.27 -11.90
N SER A 251 12.09 28.79 -10.98
CA SER A 251 12.36 29.44 -9.68
C SER A 251 13.58 30.38 -9.67
N HIS A 252 14.17 30.69 -10.84
CA HIS A 252 15.36 31.54 -10.99
C HIS A 252 15.15 32.78 -11.88
#